data_AF-A0A1I5G493-F1
#
_entry.id   AF-A0A1I5G493-F1
#
_cell.length_a   1.000
_cell.length_b   1.000
_cell.length_c   1.000
_cell.angle_alpha   90.00
_cell.angle_beta   90.00
_cell.angle_gamma   90.00
#
_symmetry.space_group_name_H-M   'P 1'
#
loop_
_entity.id
_entity.type
_entity.pdbx_description
1 polymer ?
#
loop_
_entity_poly.entity_id
_entity_poly.type
_entity_poly.pdbx_seq_one_letter_code
_entity_poly.pdbx_strand_id
1 'polypeptide(L)'
;MCKYIHLRQIITVAILLNILVFYSILFLKDAIFMGIFGLFCVVLNICFVPSLKREFEYSDIIHAFIYYFTMYIWIVYLIENNLIFKIHFQMNARVIGIVTTCFLLILRAADIKNIARSPINKIAIAKNQFVKEFVISFLAVVSEEIFFTAFLINILHGYGIIVSVFLSGLVFSFSHYLNRWSSSMFKLKDYYFIFVLGIIKGVVFYYTNDLFFSIFLHVIYNSSDFYLLLKKFLLNGKIDNVVLFNDYE
;
A
#
# COMPACT_ATOMS: atom_id res chain seq x y z
N MET A 1 -24.42 12.57 5.70
CA MET A 1 -23.45 12.31 4.61
C MET A 1 -21.97 12.40 5.03
N CYS A 2 -21.50 13.41 5.79
CA CYS A 2 -20.06 13.57 6.11
C CYS A 2 -19.45 12.74 7.29
N LYS A 3 -20.04 11.61 7.72
CA LYS A 3 -19.48 10.89 8.89
C LYS A 3 -18.25 10.01 8.59
N TYR A 4 -17.92 9.76 7.32
CA TYR A 4 -16.89 8.78 6.91
C TYR A 4 -15.72 9.36 6.11
N ILE A 5 -15.63 10.69 6.00
CA ILE A 5 -14.52 11.36 5.34
C ILE A 5 -13.89 12.33 6.36
N HIS A 6 -12.61 12.12 6.65
CA HIS A 6 -11.89 12.98 7.59
C HIS A 6 -11.49 14.32 6.93
N LEU A 7 -11.38 15.38 7.74
CA LEU A 7 -10.98 16.70 7.24
C LEU A 7 -9.63 16.64 6.49
N ARG A 8 -8.65 15.86 6.98
CA ARG A 8 -7.34 15.68 6.32
C ARG A 8 -7.45 15.09 4.91
N GLN A 9 -8.43 14.22 4.67
CA GLN A 9 -8.70 13.63 3.37
C GLN A 9 -9.23 14.71 2.41
N ILE A 10 -10.22 15.50 2.86
CA ILE A 10 -10.80 16.61 2.08
C ILE A 10 -9.74 17.65 1.73
N ILE A 11 -8.92 18.06 2.72
CA ILE A 11 -7.82 19.01 2.52
C ILE A 11 -6.85 18.48 1.47
N THR A 12 -6.46 17.21 1.55
CA THR A 12 -5.52 16.60 0.59
C THR A 12 -6.09 16.59 -0.82
N VAL A 13 -7.36 16.17 -0.98
CA VAL A 13 -8.07 16.20 -2.27
C VAL A 13 -8.10 17.62 -2.84
N ALA A 14 -8.43 18.62 -2.01
CA ALA A 14 -8.48 20.01 -2.43
C ALA A 14 -7.10 20.53 -2.87
N ILE A 15 -6.03 20.23 -2.13
CA ILE A 15 -4.66 20.62 -2.49
C ILE A 15 -4.26 19.99 -3.83
N LEU A 16 -4.43 18.67 -3.98
CA LEU A 16 -4.07 17.97 -5.21
C LEU A 16 -4.88 18.48 -6.42
N LEU A 17 -6.17 18.75 -6.24
CA LEU A 17 -7.00 19.33 -7.28
C LEU A 17 -6.50 20.72 -7.70
N ASN A 18 -6.15 21.59 -6.74
CA ASN A 18 -5.60 22.91 -7.04
C ASN A 18 -4.27 22.81 -7.79
N ILE A 19 -3.37 21.90 -7.39
CA ILE A 19 -2.11 21.66 -8.10
C ILE A 19 -2.37 21.21 -9.54
N LEU A 20 -3.31 20.28 -9.76
CA LEU A 20 -3.68 19.79 -11.09
C LEU A 20 -4.26 20.90 -11.97
N VAL A 21 -5.16 21.71 -11.43
CA VAL A 21 -5.74 22.86 -12.15
C VAL A 21 -4.64 23.85 -12.53
N PHE A 22 -3.76 24.19 -11.59
CA PHE A 22 -2.63 25.10 -11.83
C PHE A 22 -1.69 24.57 -12.93
N TYR A 23 -1.28 23.30 -12.86
CA TYR A 23 -0.48 22.66 -13.92
C TYR A 23 -1.18 22.67 -15.28
N SER A 24 -2.49 22.41 -15.30
CA SER A 24 -3.29 22.40 -16.53
C SER A 24 -3.36 23.78 -17.18
N ILE A 25 -3.49 24.85 -16.38
CA ILE A 25 -3.47 26.24 -16.86
C ILE A 25 -2.11 26.60 -17.46
N LEU A 26 -1.02 26.09 -16.89
CA LEU A 26 0.33 26.29 -17.41
C LEU A 26 0.65 25.44 -18.66
N PHE A 27 -0.30 24.62 -19.14
CA PHE A 27 -0.12 23.67 -20.26
C PHE A 27 1.07 22.71 -20.09
N LEU A 28 1.48 22.45 -18.84
CA LEU A 28 2.55 21.51 -18.53
C LEU A 28 1.98 20.09 -18.58
N LYS A 29 2.21 19.40 -19.70
CA LYS A 29 1.84 17.99 -19.90
C LYS A 29 3.10 17.13 -19.97
N ASP A 30 3.68 16.87 -18.81
CA ASP A 30 4.88 16.05 -18.67
C ASP A 30 4.63 14.86 -17.72
N ALA A 31 5.68 14.09 -17.47
CA ALA A 31 5.63 12.94 -16.57
C ALA A 31 5.18 13.34 -15.15
N ILE A 32 5.54 14.54 -14.66
CA ILE A 32 5.13 15.01 -13.32
C ILE A 32 3.61 15.15 -13.28
N PHE A 33 2.99 15.75 -14.30
CA PHE A 33 1.53 15.87 -14.34
C PHE A 33 0.85 14.51 -14.19
N MET A 34 1.33 13.48 -14.91
CA MET A 34 0.81 12.11 -14.81
C MET A 34 0.99 11.52 -13.40
N GLY A 35 2.14 11.77 -12.76
CA GLY A 35 2.38 11.35 -11.38
C GLY A 35 1.41 11.99 -10.38
N ILE A 36 1.19 13.30 -10.48
CA ILE A 36 0.25 14.04 -9.62
C ILE A 36 -1.19 13.57 -9.88
N PHE A 37 -1.56 13.37 -11.14
CA PHE A 37 -2.89 12.88 -11.51
C PHE A 37 -3.13 11.47 -10.97
N GLY A 38 -2.15 10.57 -11.08
CA GLY A 38 -2.24 9.24 -10.48
C GLY A 38 -2.39 9.28 -8.98
N LEU A 39 -1.63 10.14 -8.29
CA LEU A 39 -1.76 10.33 -6.85
C LEU A 39 -3.14 10.86 -6.47
N PHE A 40 -3.67 11.81 -7.23
CA PHE A 40 -5.03 12.33 -7.03
C PHE A 40 -6.08 11.22 -7.14
N CYS A 41 -6.01 10.38 -8.18
CA CYS A 41 -6.91 9.24 -8.33
C CYS A 41 -6.82 8.27 -7.15
N VAL A 42 -5.61 7.93 -6.68
CA VAL A 42 -5.41 7.07 -5.51
C VAL A 42 -5.99 7.68 -4.25
N VAL A 43 -5.74 8.98 -3.99
CA VAL A 43 -6.30 9.69 -2.84
C VAL A 43 -7.81 9.75 -2.90
N LEU A 44 -8.41 10.02 -4.06
CA LEU A 44 -9.87 9.96 -4.22
C LEU A 44 -10.40 8.59 -3.81
N ASN A 45 -9.74 7.49 -4.21
CA ASN A 45 -10.19 6.16 -3.84
C ASN A 45 -10.11 5.91 -2.33
N ILE A 46 -8.99 6.25 -1.72
CA ILE A 46 -8.80 6.18 -0.25
C ILE A 46 -9.90 6.95 0.50
N CYS A 47 -10.30 8.11 -0.02
CA CYS A 47 -11.28 8.97 0.64
C CYS A 47 -12.72 8.47 0.45
N PHE A 48 -13.10 8.14 -0.78
CA PHE A 48 -14.51 8.01 -1.16
C PHE A 48 -14.99 6.56 -1.31
N VAL A 49 -14.14 5.60 -1.73
CA VAL A 49 -14.59 4.21 -1.95
C VAL A 49 -15.16 3.56 -0.69
N PRO A 50 -14.59 3.74 0.51
CA PRO A 50 -15.17 3.09 1.67
C PRO A 50 -16.49 3.76 2.12
N SER A 51 -16.77 5.00 1.69
CA SER A 51 -18.11 5.60 1.81
C SER A 51 -19.10 5.01 0.80
N LEU A 52 -18.66 4.71 -0.43
CA LEU A 52 -19.48 4.01 -1.43
C LEU A 52 -19.87 2.60 -0.96
N LYS A 53 -18.94 1.86 -0.32
CA LYS A 53 -19.25 0.54 0.24
C LYS A 53 -20.39 0.61 1.24
N ARG A 54 -20.40 1.64 2.10
CA ARG A 54 -21.43 1.82 3.11
C ARG A 54 -22.79 2.15 2.50
N GLU A 55 -22.82 2.97 1.45
CA GLU A 55 -24.07 3.38 0.80
C GLU A 55 -24.69 2.25 -0.03
N PHE A 56 -23.86 1.49 -0.74
CA PHE A 56 -24.31 0.45 -1.68
C PHE A 56 -24.20 -0.98 -1.14
N GLU A 57 -23.62 -1.17 0.05
CA GLU A 57 -23.49 -2.44 0.78
C GLU A 57 -22.92 -3.61 -0.05
N TYR A 58 -22.05 -3.33 -1.03
CA TYR A 58 -21.42 -4.37 -1.84
C TYR A 58 -20.39 -5.19 -1.05
N SER A 59 -20.10 -6.41 -1.54
CA SER A 59 -19.21 -7.36 -0.85
C SER A 59 -17.77 -6.86 -0.64
N ASP A 60 -17.07 -7.36 0.38
CA ASP A 60 -15.66 -7.04 0.66
C ASP A 60 -14.71 -7.29 -0.51
N ILE A 61 -15.01 -8.30 -1.34
CA ILE A 61 -14.18 -8.63 -2.51
C ILE A 61 -14.34 -7.55 -3.57
N ILE A 62 -15.58 -7.16 -3.88
CA ILE A 62 -15.86 -6.05 -4.80
C ILE A 62 -15.22 -4.77 -4.27
N HIS A 63 -15.29 -4.55 -2.96
CA HIS A 63 -14.60 -3.44 -2.32
C HIS A 63 -13.10 -3.42 -2.60
N ALA A 64 -12.42 -4.52 -2.28
CA ALA A 64 -10.99 -4.63 -2.47
C ALA A 64 -10.61 -4.41 -3.94
N PHE A 65 -11.38 -4.97 -4.88
CA PHE A 65 -11.16 -4.73 -6.30
C PHE A 65 -11.27 -3.24 -6.65
N ILE A 66 -12.36 -2.56 -6.31
CA ILE A 66 -12.54 -1.14 -6.65
C ILE A 66 -11.43 -0.30 -6.00
N TYR A 67 -11.14 -0.56 -4.72
CA TYR A 67 -10.18 0.20 -3.95
C TYR A 67 -8.76 0.08 -4.52
N TYR A 68 -8.29 -1.15 -4.82
CA TYR A 68 -6.93 -1.38 -5.33
C TYR A 68 -6.80 -1.21 -6.84
N PHE A 69 -7.91 -1.24 -7.60
CA PHE A 69 -7.90 -1.08 -9.05
C PHE A 69 -7.22 0.21 -9.49
N THR A 70 -7.41 1.30 -8.75
CA THR A 70 -6.82 2.60 -9.12
C THR A 70 -5.30 2.66 -8.94
N MET A 71 -4.74 1.83 -8.06
CA MET A 71 -3.29 1.64 -8.00
C MET A 71 -2.82 0.67 -9.08
N TYR A 72 -3.60 -0.39 -9.35
CA TYR A 72 -3.28 -1.42 -10.32
C TYR A 72 -3.29 -0.94 -11.78
N ILE A 73 -4.20 -0.04 -12.15
CA ILE A 73 -4.40 0.42 -13.55
C ILE A 73 -3.12 1.02 -14.17
N TRP A 74 -2.21 1.54 -13.35
CA TRP A 74 -0.94 2.10 -13.79
C TRP A 74 0.03 1.07 -14.36
N ILE A 75 -0.26 -0.23 -14.21
CA ILE A 75 0.48 -1.29 -14.91
C ILE A 75 0.37 -1.16 -16.43
N VAL A 76 -0.74 -0.64 -16.96
CA VAL A 76 -0.91 -0.42 -18.41
C VAL A 76 0.13 0.56 -18.92
N TYR A 77 0.28 1.71 -18.26
CA TYR A 77 1.30 2.70 -18.58
C TYR A 77 2.72 2.11 -18.53
N LEU A 78 3.00 1.30 -17.51
CA LEU A 78 4.31 0.66 -17.34
C LEU A 78 4.62 -0.35 -18.46
N ILE A 79 3.61 -1.10 -18.91
CA ILE A 79 3.72 -2.08 -20.00
C ILE A 79 3.93 -1.35 -21.33
N GLU A 80 3.09 -0.37 -21.66
CA GLU A 80 3.14 0.37 -22.92
C GLU A 80 4.48 1.08 -23.13
N ASN A 81 5.09 1.57 -22.04
CA ASN A 81 6.38 2.25 -22.08
C ASN A 81 7.57 1.31 -21.82
N ASN A 82 7.35 -0.01 -21.74
CA ASN A 82 8.40 -1.01 -21.51
C ASN A 82 9.26 -0.74 -20.26
N LEU A 83 8.62 -0.27 -19.17
CA LEU A 83 9.29 0.19 -17.96
C LEU A 83 9.52 -0.92 -16.92
N ILE A 84 8.89 -2.10 -17.05
CA ILE A 84 8.96 -3.18 -16.03
C ILE A 84 9.53 -4.51 -16.54
N PHE A 85 9.94 -4.60 -17.81
CA PHE A 85 10.44 -5.84 -18.41
C PHE A 85 11.97 -5.90 -18.54
N LYS A 86 12.67 -4.78 -18.33
CA LYS A 86 14.14 -4.72 -18.39
C LYS A 86 14.73 -4.96 -17.01
N ILE A 87 14.69 -6.21 -16.55
CA ILE A 87 15.22 -6.60 -15.25
C ILE A 87 16.75 -6.61 -15.28
N HIS A 88 17.37 -5.84 -14.39
CA HIS A 88 18.80 -5.81 -14.18
C HIS A 88 19.17 -6.64 -12.96
N PHE A 89 19.99 -7.67 -13.16
CA PHE A 89 20.44 -8.51 -12.07
C PHE A 89 21.51 -7.80 -11.25
N GLN A 90 21.11 -7.25 -10.09
CA GLN A 90 22.01 -6.61 -9.12
C GLN A 90 21.95 -7.36 -7.79
N MET A 91 22.80 -8.39 -7.62
CA MET A 91 22.78 -9.26 -6.44
C MET A 91 22.95 -8.47 -5.13
N ASN A 92 23.86 -7.50 -5.10
CA ASN A 92 24.12 -6.70 -3.91
C ASN A 92 22.87 -5.94 -3.44
N ALA A 93 22.14 -5.31 -4.37
CA ALA A 93 20.90 -4.61 -4.05
C ALA A 93 19.85 -5.57 -3.47
N ARG A 94 19.70 -6.77 -4.05
CA ARG A 94 18.76 -7.79 -3.58
C ARG A 94 19.09 -8.29 -2.17
N VAL A 95 20.35 -8.62 -1.92
CA VAL A 95 20.82 -9.09 -0.59
C VAL A 95 20.62 -7.98 0.45
N ILE A 96 21.03 -6.74 0.15
CA ILE A 96 20.83 -5.60 1.05
C ILE A 96 19.34 -5.39 1.32
N GLY A 97 18.48 -5.49 0.30
CA GLY A 97 17.03 -5.37 0.45
C GLY A 97 16.44 -6.42 1.39
N ILE A 98 16.82 -7.69 1.23
CA ILE A 98 16.39 -8.77 2.13
C ILE A 98 16.86 -8.51 3.56
N VAL A 99 18.16 -8.25 3.74
CA VAL A 99 18.75 -8.04 5.07
C VAL A 99 18.10 -6.86 5.79
N THR A 100 17.93 -5.73 5.12
CA THR A 100 17.32 -4.53 5.72
C THR A 100 15.84 -4.72 6.00
N THR A 101 15.09 -5.41 5.13
CA THR A 101 13.68 -5.74 5.38
C THR A 101 13.51 -6.70 6.58
N CYS A 102 14.35 -7.73 6.67
CA CYS A 102 14.39 -8.63 7.82
C CYS A 102 14.78 -7.88 9.10
N PHE A 103 15.70 -6.93 9.02
CA PHE A 103 16.05 -6.09 10.17
C PHE A 103 14.86 -5.24 10.64
N LEU A 104 14.08 -4.65 9.72
CA LEU A 104 12.84 -3.95 10.08
C LEU A 104 11.83 -4.84 10.80
N LEU A 105 11.66 -6.09 10.36
CA LEU A 105 10.81 -7.07 11.06
C LEU A 105 11.29 -7.32 12.49
N ILE A 106 12.60 -7.47 12.69
CA ILE A 106 13.19 -7.68 14.02
C ILE A 106 12.89 -6.49 14.93
N LEU A 107 13.03 -5.26 14.43
CA LEU A 107 12.70 -4.05 15.19
C LEU A 107 11.22 -3.99 15.62
N ARG A 108 10.32 -4.59 14.82
CA ARG A 108 8.88 -4.68 15.12
C ARG A 108 8.48 -5.94 15.91
N ALA A 109 9.42 -6.85 16.21
CA ALA A 109 9.10 -8.16 16.78
C ALA A 109 8.35 -8.08 18.12
N ALA A 110 8.68 -7.08 18.96
CA ALA A 110 7.98 -6.85 20.22
C ALA A 110 6.51 -6.46 20.01
N ASP A 111 6.22 -5.61 19.04
CA ASP A 111 4.86 -5.20 18.69
C ASP A 111 4.08 -6.37 18.10
N ILE A 112 4.69 -7.11 17.17
CA ILE A 112 4.10 -8.31 16.55
C ILE A 112 3.73 -9.32 17.64
N LYS A 113 4.61 -9.54 18.64
CA LYS A 113 4.34 -10.44 19.77
C LYS A 113 3.17 -9.96 20.62
N ASN A 114 3.03 -8.65 20.84
CA ASN A 114 1.91 -8.08 21.57
C ASN A 114 0.59 -8.25 20.81
N ILE A 115 0.60 -7.96 19.50
CA ILE A 115 -0.55 -8.17 18.61
C ILE A 115 -0.97 -9.64 18.61
N ALA A 116 -0.02 -10.57 18.49
CA ALA A 116 -0.26 -12.02 18.48
C ALA A 116 -0.88 -12.56 19.77
N ARG A 117 -0.76 -11.84 20.90
CA ARG A 117 -1.31 -12.18 22.21
C ARG A 117 -2.67 -11.54 22.49
N SER A 118 -3.09 -10.58 21.68
CA SER A 118 -4.38 -9.90 21.84
C SER A 118 -5.55 -10.89 21.79
N PRO A 119 -6.67 -10.62 22.48
CA PRO A 119 -7.86 -11.48 22.46
C PRO A 119 -8.40 -11.73 21.04
N ILE A 120 -8.37 -10.72 20.18
CA ILE A 120 -8.89 -10.80 18.80
C ILE A 120 -8.13 -11.85 17.97
N ASN A 121 -6.81 -11.97 18.18
CA ASN A 121 -5.97 -12.94 17.48
C ASN A 121 -6.02 -14.36 18.08
N LYS A 122 -6.90 -14.59 19.06
CA LYS A 122 -7.22 -15.92 19.59
C LYS A 122 -8.56 -16.46 19.07
N ILE A 123 -9.22 -15.72 18.17
CA ILE A 123 -10.50 -16.12 17.57
C ILE A 123 -10.22 -16.88 16.28
N ALA A 124 -10.81 -18.08 16.15
CA ALA A 124 -10.68 -18.91 14.96
C ALA A 124 -11.49 -18.34 13.79
N ILE A 125 -10.99 -18.49 12.56
CA ILE A 125 -11.68 -18.01 11.35
C ILE A 125 -12.01 -19.17 10.40
N ALA A 126 -13.12 -19.03 9.67
CA ALA A 126 -13.52 -19.99 8.66
C ALA A 126 -12.54 -20.01 7.47
N LYS A 127 -12.45 -21.14 6.76
CA LYS A 127 -11.63 -21.29 5.53
C LYS A 127 -11.95 -20.19 4.50
N ASN A 128 -13.22 -19.89 4.27
CA ASN A 128 -13.63 -18.87 3.29
C ASN A 128 -13.15 -17.47 3.71
N GLN A 129 -13.20 -17.14 5.00
CA GLN A 129 -12.69 -15.88 5.52
C GLN A 129 -11.17 -15.81 5.40
N PHE A 130 -10.45 -16.88 5.73
CA PHE A 130 -9.00 -16.98 5.55
C PHE A 130 -8.58 -16.73 4.11
N VAL A 131 -9.19 -17.43 3.15
CA VAL A 131 -8.89 -17.26 1.71
C VAL A 131 -9.18 -15.82 1.28
N LYS A 132 -10.33 -15.27 1.69
CA LYS A 132 -10.72 -13.89 1.36
C LYS A 132 -9.67 -12.88 1.86
N GLU A 133 -9.32 -12.93 3.14
CA GLU A 133 -8.37 -11.98 3.73
C GLU A 133 -6.97 -12.15 3.15
N PHE A 134 -6.53 -13.39 2.90
CA PHE A 134 -5.24 -13.65 2.26
C PHE A 134 -5.16 -13.01 0.87
N VAL A 135 -6.21 -13.20 0.05
CA VAL A 135 -6.29 -12.63 -1.30
C VAL A 135 -6.31 -11.10 -1.25
N ILE A 136 -7.10 -10.50 -0.34
CA ILE A 136 -7.18 -9.05 -0.18
C ILE A 136 -5.81 -8.47 0.24
N SER A 137 -5.15 -9.06 1.24
CA SER A 137 -3.84 -8.62 1.70
C SER A 137 -2.76 -8.76 0.62
N PHE A 138 -2.80 -9.83 -0.18
CA PHE A 138 -1.86 -10.01 -1.28
C PHE A 138 -2.12 -9.03 -2.43
N LEU A 139 -3.39 -8.81 -2.79
CA LEU A 139 -3.78 -7.83 -3.80
C LEU A 139 -3.36 -6.41 -3.40
N ALA A 140 -3.50 -6.07 -2.12
CA ALA A 140 -3.01 -4.80 -1.56
C ALA A 140 -1.53 -4.61 -1.85
N VAL A 141 -0.69 -5.57 -1.43
CA VAL A 141 0.77 -5.53 -1.64
C VAL A 141 1.12 -5.34 -3.11
N VAL A 142 0.53 -6.14 -4.01
CA VAL A 142 0.82 -6.05 -5.45
C VAL A 142 0.43 -4.67 -6.01
N SER A 143 -0.77 -4.18 -5.67
CA SER A 143 -1.26 -2.89 -6.16
C SER A 143 -0.42 -1.72 -5.66
N GLU A 144 0.01 -1.76 -4.40
CA GLU A 144 0.87 -0.74 -3.81
C GLU A 144 2.26 -0.72 -4.44
N GLU A 145 2.83 -1.88 -4.77
CA GLU A 145 4.11 -1.94 -5.48
C GLU A 145 4.01 -1.44 -6.93
N ILE A 146 2.93 -1.76 -7.64
CA ILE A 146 2.70 -1.22 -8.99
C ILE A 146 2.69 0.30 -8.96
N PHE A 147 1.93 0.90 -8.04
CA PHE A 147 1.76 2.34 -8.01
C PHE A 147 2.93 3.07 -7.35
N PHE A 148 3.20 2.80 -6.07
CA PHE A 148 4.17 3.57 -5.31
C PHE A 148 5.61 3.24 -5.72
N THR A 149 5.91 1.99 -6.04
CA THR A 149 7.27 1.59 -6.43
C THR A 149 7.47 1.74 -7.92
N ALA A 150 6.77 0.98 -8.76
CA ALA A 150 7.09 0.98 -10.19
C ALA A 150 6.68 2.28 -10.89
N PHE A 151 5.43 2.72 -10.75
CA PHE A 151 4.92 3.89 -11.46
C PHE A 151 5.58 5.19 -10.99
N LEU A 152 5.49 5.54 -9.69
CA LEU A 152 6.02 6.82 -9.20
C LEU A 152 7.54 6.94 -9.35
N ILE A 153 8.31 5.88 -9.12
CA ILE A 153 9.78 5.95 -9.27
C ILE A 153 10.17 6.14 -10.74
N ASN A 154 9.51 5.46 -11.68
CA ASN A 154 9.79 5.66 -13.10
C ASN A 154 9.43 7.07 -13.58
N ILE A 155 8.29 7.61 -13.13
CA ILE A 155 7.89 9.00 -13.44
C ILE A 155 8.92 10.00 -12.92
N LEU A 156 9.46 9.77 -11.73
CA LEU A 156 10.41 10.66 -11.07
C LEU A 156 11.88 10.34 -11.39
N HIS A 157 12.16 9.31 -12.19
CA HIS A 157 13.53 8.81 -12.42
C HIS A 157 14.46 9.89 -12.98
N GLY A 158 13.94 10.77 -13.83
CA GLY A 158 14.68 11.90 -14.41
C GLY A 158 15.19 12.93 -13.39
N TYR A 159 14.69 12.92 -12.16
CA TYR A 159 15.14 13.79 -11.06
C TYR A 159 16.16 13.10 -10.14
N GLY A 160 16.59 11.89 -10.49
CA GLY A 160 17.58 11.11 -9.77
C GLY A 160 17.01 10.20 -8.67
N ILE A 161 17.86 9.30 -8.19
CA ILE A 161 17.50 8.27 -7.20
C ILE A 161 16.96 8.85 -5.90
N ILE A 162 17.61 9.90 -5.37
CA ILE A 162 17.24 10.48 -4.08
C ILE A 162 15.82 11.01 -4.15
N VAL A 163 15.50 11.83 -5.15
CA VAL A 163 14.17 12.44 -5.31
C VAL A 163 13.11 11.38 -5.56
N SER A 164 13.33 10.49 -6.54
CA SER A 164 12.34 9.48 -6.93
C SER A 164 11.99 8.52 -5.79
N VAL A 165 12.99 7.96 -5.11
CA VAL A 165 12.78 7.00 -4.02
C VAL A 165 12.24 7.68 -2.78
N PHE A 166 12.77 8.86 -2.41
CA PHE A 166 12.33 9.56 -1.21
C PHE A 166 10.87 10.03 -1.33
N LEU A 167 10.50 10.64 -2.45
CA LEU A 167 9.12 11.10 -2.69
C LEU A 167 8.16 9.92 -2.79
N SER A 168 8.54 8.84 -3.49
CA SER A 168 7.75 7.60 -3.52
C SER A 168 7.49 7.06 -2.12
N GLY A 169 8.53 6.93 -1.28
CA GLY A 169 8.41 6.48 0.10
C GLY A 169 7.53 7.40 0.95
N LEU A 170 7.68 8.72 0.82
CA LEU A 170 6.86 9.70 1.53
C LEU A 170 5.39 9.56 1.16
N VAL A 171 5.09 9.50 -0.14
CA VAL A 171 3.73 9.36 -0.66
C VAL A 171 3.12 8.02 -0.24
N PHE A 172 3.90 6.94 -0.19
CA PHE A 172 3.49 5.64 0.32
C PHE A 172 3.14 5.65 1.82
N SER A 173 3.96 6.29 2.65
CA SER A 173 3.64 6.45 4.07
C SER A 173 2.47 7.41 4.30
N PHE A 174 2.33 8.44 3.47
CA PHE A 174 1.27 9.42 3.57
C PHE A 174 -0.09 8.85 3.14
N SER A 175 -0.13 7.99 2.11
CA SER A 175 -1.36 7.28 1.72
C SER A 175 -1.88 6.41 2.88
N HIS A 176 -0.98 5.76 3.62
CA HIS A 176 -1.31 5.09 4.86
C HIS A 176 -1.81 6.07 5.92
N TYR A 177 -1.25 7.26 6.07
CA TYR A 177 -1.79 8.25 7.02
C TYR A 177 -3.21 8.74 6.66
N LEU A 178 -3.53 8.80 5.37
CA LEU A 178 -4.86 9.16 4.89
C LEU A 178 -5.90 8.05 5.08
N ASN A 179 -5.46 6.79 5.09
CA ASN A 179 -6.34 5.65 5.31
C ASN A 179 -7.00 5.68 6.69
N ARG A 180 -8.24 5.17 6.75
CA ARG A 180 -9.05 5.19 7.97
C ARG A 180 -8.57 4.15 8.97
N TRP A 181 -8.47 2.89 8.55
CA TRP A 181 -8.01 1.77 9.37
C TRP A 181 -6.63 2.01 10.00
N SER A 182 -5.70 2.55 9.22
CA SER A 182 -4.35 2.86 9.69
C SER A 182 -4.39 4.01 10.70
N SER A 183 -5.25 5.01 10.51
CA SER A 183 -5.34 6.12 11.45
C SER A 183 -5.89 5.75 12.83
N SER A 184 -6.63 4.65 12.93
CA SER A 184 -7.12 4.13 14.21
C SER A 184 -6.16 3.10 14.84
N MET A 185 -5.35 2.41 14.03
CA MET A 185 -4.48 1.32 14.51
C MET A 185 -3.00 1.69 14.63
N PHE A 186 -2.49 2.54 13.74
CA PHE A 186 -1.07 2.84 13.63
C PHE A 186 -0.63 3.93 14.59
N LYS A 187 0.55 3.73 15.17
CA LYS A 187 1.30 4.75 15.89
C LYS A 187 2.23 5.46 14.92
N LEU A 188 2.78 6.62 15.33
CA LEU A 188 3.73 7.38 14.52
C LEU A 188 4.90 6.52 14.00
N LYS A 189 5.38 5.58 14.83
CA LYS A 189 6.45 4.64 14.47
C LYS A 189 6.10 3.71 13.30
N ASP A 190 4.83 3.35 13.13
CA ASP A 190 4.41 2.44 12.05
C ASP A 190 4.51 3.15 10.70
N TYR A 191 4.11 4.43 10.63
CA TYR A 191 4.33 5.28 9.45
C TYR A 191 5.82 5.43 9.14
N TYR A 192 6.67 5.61 10.15
CA TYR A 192 8.11 5.64 9.94
C TYR A 192 8.64 4.32 9.35
N PHE A 193 8.21 3.16 9.87
CA PHE A 193 8.62 1.88 9.29
C PHE A 193 8.11 1.67 7.86
N ILE A 194 6.90 2.11 7.54
CA ILE A 194 6.34 2.08 6.18
C ILE A 194 7.13 2.99 5.24
N PHE A 195 7.51 4.18 5.71
CA PHE A 195 8.39 5.08 4.97
C PHE A 195 9.74 4.42 4.67
N VAL A 196 10.40 3.84 5.68
CA VAL A 196 11.70 3.17 5.51
C VAL A 196 11.57 1.94 4.60
N LEU A 197 10.50 1.15 4.71
CA LEU A 197 10.21 0.08 3.76
C LEU A 197 10.09 0.63 2.33
N GLY A 198 9.41 1.77 2.17
CA GLY A 198 9.32 2.54 0.93
C GLY A 198 10.68 2.88 0.33
N ILE A 199 11.61 3.34 1.14
CA ILE A 199 12.98 3.61 0.71
C ILE A 199 13.70 2.32 0.29
N ILE A 200 13.62 1.26 1.10
CA ILE A 200 14.30 -0.01 0.80
C ILE A 200 13.82 -0.59 -0.54
N LYS A 201 12.50 -0.76 -0.71
CA LYS A 201 11.93 -1.32 -1.93
C LYS A 201 12.16 -0.40 -3.13
N GLY A 202 12.12 0.91 -2.92
CA GLY A 202 12.38 1.89 -3.97
C GLY A 202 13.83 1.89 -4.45
N VAL A 203 14.81 1.81 -3.54
CA VAL A 203 16.24 1.67 -3.91
C VAL A 203 16.45 0.38 -4.69
N VAL A 204 15.92 -0.74 -4.19
CA VAL A 204 16.08 -2.04 -4.87
C VAL A 204 15.45 -2.00 -6.25
N PHE A 205 14.24 -1.47 -6.39
CA PHE A 205 13.58 -1.29 -7.68
C PHE A 205 14.38 -0.38 -8.61
N TYR A 206 14.88 0.77 -8.12
CA TYR A 206 15.66 1.70 -8.95
C TYR A 206 16.88 1.04 -9.60
N TYR A 207 17.56 0.14 -8.88
CA TYR A 207 18.76 -0.54 -9.41
C TYR A 207 18.47 -1.82 -10.19
N THR A 208 17.37 -2.51 -9.90
CA THR A 208 17.06 -3.82 -10.50
C THR A 208 15.96 -3.76 -11.55
N ASN A 209 15.13 -2.72 -11.52
CA ASN A 209 13.87 -2.61 -12.23
C ASN A 209 12.97 -3.85 -12.06
N ASP A 210 13.09 -4.53 -10.91
CA ASP A 210 12.44 -5.81 -10.63
C ASP A 210 11.25 -5.61 -9.70
N LEU A 211 10.07 -5.39 -10.29
CA LEU A 211 8.82 -5.22 -9.54
C LEU A 211 8.49 -6.47 -8.70
N PHE A 212 8.76 -7.67 -9.20
CA PHE A 212 8.47 -8.91 -8.48
C PHE A 212 9.32 -9.02 -7.22
N PHE A 213 10.58 -8.61 -7.29
CA PHE A 213 11.45 -8.60 -6.12
C PHE A 213 11.00 -7.56 -5.09
N SER A 214 10.53 -6.38 -5.50
CA SER A 214 9.93 -5.41 -4.57
C SER A 214 8.65 -5.93 -3.92
N ILE A 215 7.78 -6.62 -4.66
CA ILE A 215 6.62 -7.34 -4.12
C ILE A 215 7.07 -8.37 -3.09
N PHE A 216 8.10 -9.15 -3.40
CA PHE A 216 8.65 -10.13 -2.48
C PHE A 216 9.16 -9.50 -1.18
N LEU A 217 9.91 -8.39 -1.24
CA LEU A 217 10.35 -7.67 -0.04
C LEU A 217 9.16 -7.16 0.79
N HIS A 218 8.13 -6.63 0.14
CA HIS A 218 6.93 -6.17 0.84
C HIS A 218 6.19 -7.35 1.49
N VAL A 219 6.10 -8.50 0.83
CA VAL A 219 5.55 -9.73 1.44
C VAL A 219 6.38 -10.19 2.64
N ILE A 220 7.71 -10.08 2.60
CA ILE A 220 8.56 -10.34 3.79
C ILE A 220 8.14 -9.40 4.92
N TYR A 221 8.07 -8.09 4.68
CA TYR A 221 7.68 -7.13 5.73
C TYR A 221 6.27 -7.39 6.30
N ASN A 222 5.31 -7.80 5.46
CA ASN A 222 3.96 -8.15 5.88
C ASN A 222 3.81 -9.61 6.34
N SER A 223 4.90 -10.38 6.42
CA SER A 223 4.86 -11.80 6.81
C SER A 223 4.29 -12.01 8.21
N SER A 224 4.41 -11.02 9.11
CA SER A 224 3.77 -11.07 10.43
C SER A 224 2.26 -11.14 10.33
N ASP A 225 1.65 -10.40 9.41
CA ASP A 225 0.20 -10.34 9.25
C ASP A 225 -0.32 -11.62 8.59
N PHE A 226 0.39 -12.12 7.57
CA PHE A 226 0.11 -13.45 6.99
C PHE A 226 0.24 -14.57 8.01
N TYR A 227 1.26 -14.51 8.88
CA TYR A 227 1.43 -15.48 9.97
C TYR A 227 0.27 -15.41 10.97
N LEU A 228 -0.15 -14.22 11.38
CA LEU A 228 -1.28 -14.04 12.29
C LEU A 228 -2.58 -14.59 11.68
N LEU A 229 -2.80 -14.34 10.40
CA LEU A 229 -3.94 -14.86 9.66
C LEU A 229 -3.93 -16.40 9.61
N LEU A 230 -2.78 -17.00 9.27
CA LEU A 230 -2.60 -18.45 9.26
C LEU A 230 -2.80 -19.04 10.66
N LYS A 231 -2.25 -18.40 11.69
CA LYS A 231 -2.43 -18.83 13.09
C LYS A 231 -3.90 -18.89 13.44
N LYS A 232 -4.70 -17.87 13.12
CA LYS A 232 -6.15 -17.85 13.39
C LYS A 232 -6.89 -18.96 12.66
N PHE A 233 -6.50 -19.29 11.42
CA PHE A 233 -7.09 -20.39 10.66
C PHE A 233 -6.80 -21.77 11.27
N LEU A 234 -5.60 -21.93 11.85
CA LEU A 234 -5.17 -23.19 12.49
C LEU A 234 -5.68 -23.37 13.94
N LEU A 235 -6.38 -22.36 14.51
CA LEU A 235 -6.96 -22.49 15.84
C LEU A 235 -8.18 -23.42 15.82
N ASN A 236 -8.18 -24.41 16.71
CA ASN A 236 -9.37 -25.19 17.03
C ASN A 236 -10.23 -24.40 18.02
N GLY A 237 -11.36 -23.87 17.59
CA GLY A 237 -12.25 -23.07 18.43
C GLY A 237 -13.57 -22.76 17.76
N LYS A 238 -14.46 -22.05 18.47
CA LYS A 238 -15.68 -21.51 17.85
C LYS A 238 -15.27 -20.56 16.73
N ILE A 239 -15.71 -20.90 15.52
CA ILE A 239 -15.57 -20.05 14.35
C ILE A 239 -16.47 -18.86 14.57
N ASP A 240 -15.90 -17.67 14.52
CA ASP A 240 -16.66 -16.44 14.62
C ASP A 240 -16.38 -15.57 13.39
N ASN A 241 -17.40 -14.88 12.90
CA ASN A 241 -17.29 -14.02 11.72
C ASN A 241 -16.71 -12.66 12.13
N VAL A 242 -15.48 -12.66 12.66
CA VAL A 242 -14.80 -11.42 13.02
C VAL A 242 -14.15 -10.84 11.78
N VAL A 243 -14.62 -9.69 11.35
CA VAL A 243 -13.99 -8.87 10.30
C VAL A 243 -12.70 -8.29 10.88
N LEU A 244 -11.53 -8.73 10.39
CA LEU A 244 -10.23 -8.26 10.88
C LEU A 244 -9.90 -6.81 10.47
N PHE A 245 -10.50 -6.35 9.38
CA PHE A 245 -10.33 -5.00 8.83
C PHE A 245 -11.70 -4.35 8.64
N ASN A 246 -12.21 -3.72 9.70
CA ASN A 246 -13.45 -2.96 9.60
C ASN A 246 -13.16 -1.46 9.47
N ASP A 247 -12.94 -1.01 8.24
CA ASP A 247 -12.93 0.42 7.85
C ASP A 247 -14.32 1.08 7.97
N TYR A 248 -15.35 0.31 8.35
CA TYR A 248 -16.77 0.57 8.05
C TYR A 248 -17.69 0.63 9.26
N GLU A 249 -17.16 0.44 10.48
CA GLU A 249 -17.86 0.77 11.73
C GLU A 249 -17.52 2.19 12.19
#